data_AF-A0A068TYK6-F1
#
_entry.id   AF-A0A068TYK6-F1
#
_cell.length_a   1.000
_cell.length_b   1.000
_cell.length_c   1.000
_cell.angle_alpha   90.00
_cell.angle_beta   90.00
_cell.angle_gamma   90.00
#
_symmetry.space_group_name_H-M   'P 1'
#
loop_
_entity.id
_entity.type
_entity.pdbx_description
1 polymer ?
#
loop_
_entity_poly.entity_id
_entity_poly.type
_entity_poly.pdbx_seq_one_letter_code
_entity_poly.pdbx_strand_id
1 'polypeptide(L)' 'MATTVKALKQQSYGNCITVLSIDGGGIRGIIPGVILGYLETELQV' A
#
# COMPACT_ATOMS: atom_id res chain seq x y z
N MET A 1 -17.81 -30.24 -18.72
CA MET A 1 -16.47 -29.65 -18.55
C MET A 1 -16.53 -28.75 -17.34
N ALA A 2 -15.80 -29.10 -16.28
CA ALA A 2 -15.95 -28.47 -14.97
C ALA A 2 -15.46 -27.02 -15.01
N THR A 3 -16.37 -26.07 -14.80
CA THR A 3 -16.03 -24.65 -14.64
C THR A 3 -15.60 -24.43 -13.19
N THR A 4 -14.32 -24.58 -12.91
CA THR A 4 -13.76 -24.29 -11.58
C THR A 4 -13.71 -22.78 -11.40
N VAL A 5 -14.70 -22.21 -10.70
CA VAL A 5 -14.60 -20.86 -10.16
C VAL A 5 -13.45 -20.85 -9.15
N LYS A 6 -12.32 -20.25 -9.54
CA LYS A 6 -11.21 -19.96 -8.63
C LYS A 6 -11.77 -19.01 -7.57
N ALA A 7 -12.08 -19.53 -6.39
CA ALA A 7 -12.43 -18.71 -5.24
C ALA A 7 -11.28 -17.74 -5.00
N LEU A 8 -11.46 -16.48 -5.42
CA LEU A 8 -10.56 -15.41 -5.03
C LEU A 8 -10.70 -15.33 -3.51
N LYS A 9 -9.63 -15.72 -2.81
CA LYS A 9 -9.54 -15.58 -1.36
C LYS A 9 -9.97 -14.16 -1.04
N GLN A 10 -11.13 -14.00 -0.41
CA GLN A 10 -11.60 -12.71 0.09
C GLN A 10 -10.43 -12.14 0.90
N GLN A 11 -9.76 -11.10 0.40
CA GLN A 11 -8.76 -10.42 1.20
C GLN A 11 -9.52 -9.87 2.39
N SER A 12 -9.27 -10.46 3.56
CA SER A 12 -9.89 -10.02 4.80
C SER A 12 -9.31 -8.66 5.14
N TYR A 13 -9.88 -7.60 4.57
CA TYR A 13 -9.58 -6.21 4.93
C TYR A 13 -9.99 -5.91 6.39
N GLY A 14 -10.76 -6.80 7.02
CA GLY A 14 -11.34 -6.60 8.35
C GLY A 14 -10.37 -6.68 9.53
N ASN A 15 -9.06 -6.88 9.31
CA ASN A 15 -8.08 -6.87 10.40
C ASN A 15 -6.63 -6.55 9.99
N CYS A 16 -6.42 -5.88 8.84
CA CYS A 16 -5.07 -5.56 8.37
C CYS A 16 -4.60 -4.23 8.98
N ILE A 17 -3.56 -4.28 9.81
CA ILE A 17 -2.89 -3.06 10.31
C ILE A 17 -1.78 -2.70 9.33
N THR A 18 -1.92 -1.56 8.67
CA THR A 18 -0.86 -0.99 7.83
C THR A 18 -0.02 -0.03 8.66
N VAL A 19 1.29 -0.22 8.62
CA VAL A 19 2.25 0.63 9.34
C VAL A 19 3.22 1.20 8.32
N LEU A 20 3.37 2.52 8.35
CA LEU A 20 4.39 3.25 7.60
C LEU A 20 5.51 3.64 8.58
N SER A 21 6.75 3.30 8.25
CA SER A 21 7.94 3.74 8.98
C SER A 21 8.87 4.47 8.02
N ILE A 22 9.39 5.61 8.45
CA ILE A 22 10.33 6.43 7.68
C ILE A 22 11.46 6.82 8.61
N ASP A 23 12.67 6.52 8.18
CA ASP A 23 13.88 6.86 8.94
C ASP A 23 14.15 8.37 8.94
N GLY A 24 14.81 8.84 10.00
CA GLY A 24 15.35 10.20 10.03
C GLY A 24 16.47 10.39 9.01
N GLY A 25 16.58 11.60 8.43
CA GLY A 25 17.58 11.84 7.38
C GLY A 25 17.87 13.31 7.06
N GLY A 26 17.39 14.25 7.88
CA GLY A 26 17.53 15.70 7.62
C GLY A 26 16.98 16.08 6.25
N ILE A 27 17.76 16.83 5.46
CA ILE A 27 17.35 17.26 4.11
C ILE A 27 17.05 16.11 3.16
N ARG A 28 17.63 14.93 3.39
CA ARG A 28 17.37 13.73 2.57
C ARG A 28 15.97 13.15 2.79
N GLY A 29 15.20 13.67 3.75
CA GLY A 29 13.77 13.42 3.87
C GLY A 29 12.98 13.79 2.61
N ILE A 30 13.56 14.59 1.70
CA ILE A 30 12.98 14.83 0.39
C ILE A 30 12.80 13.55 -0.45
N ILE A 31 13.66 12.54 -0.26
CA ILE A 31 13.58 11.27 -0.99
C ILE A 31 12.30 10.49 -0.62
N PRO A 32 12.07 10.13 0.66
CA PRO A 32 10.80 9.51 1.03
C PRO A 32 9.61 10.45 0.82
N GLY A 33 9.79 11.78 0.90
CA GLY A 33 8.75 12.75 0.60
C GLY A 33 8.22 12.66 -0.84
N VAL A 34 9.10 12.54 -1.84
CA VAL A 34 8.70 12.33 -3.25
C VAL A 34 7.96 11.00 -3.42
N ILE A 35 8.44 9.93 -2.77
CA ILE A 35 7.80 8.60 -2.84
C ILE A 35 6.40 8.66 -2.22
N LEU A 36 6.23 9.31 -1.07
CA LEU A 36 4.93 9.48 -0.44
C LEU A 36 3.97 10.33 -1.29
N GLY A 37 4.47 11.40 -1.93
CA GLY A 37 3.66 12.21 -2.83
C GLY A 37 3.11 11.38 -3.99
N TYR A 38 3.93 10.50 -4.57
CA TYR A 38 3.46 9.57 -5.59
C TYR A 38 2.44 8.55 -5.02
N LEU A 39 2.74 7.93 -3.88
CA LEU A 39 1.82 6.97 -3.24
C LEU A 39 0.46 7.59 -2.90
N GLU A 40 0.43 8.87 -2.49
CA GLU A 40 -0.80 9.60 -2.25
C GLU A 40 -1.64 9.72 -3.54
N THR A 41 -1.02 10.05 -4.67
CA THR A 41 -1.75 10.16 -5.95
C THR A 41 -2.34 8.83 -6.43
N GLU A 42 -1.70 7.70 -6.14
CA GLU A 42 -2.20 6.37 -6.54
C GLU A 42 -3.32 5.86 -5.63
N LEU A 43 -3.38 6.36 -4.38
CA LEU A 43 -4.33 5.90 -3.37
C LEU A 43 -5.52 6.85 -3.17
N GLN A 44 -5.41 8.11 -3.60
CA GLN A 44 -6.55 9.03 -3.65
C GLN A 44 -7.53 8.61 -4.74
N VAL A 45 -8.83 8.68 -4.43
CA VAL A 45 -9.95 8.37 -5.32
C VAL A 45 -10.50 9.66 -5.94
#